data_AF-A0A3N5TAD7-F1
#
_entry.id   AF-A0A3N5TAD7-F1
#
_cell.length_a   1.000
_cell.length_b   1.000
_cell.length_c   1.000
_cell.angle_alpha   90.00
_cell.angle_beta   90.00
_cell.angle_gamma   90.00
#
_symmetry.space_group_name_H-M   'P 1'
#
loop_
_entity.id
_entity.type
_entity.pdbx_description
1 polymer ?
#
loop_
_entity_poly.entity_id
_entity_poly.type
_entity_poly.pdbx_seq_one_letter_code
_entity_poly.pdbx_strand_id
1 'polypeptide(L)' 'MLTVKILGSGCANCKKLEAVARAAAASAGLEAEFVKVTDMKAIMAFDVLATPGLVINEKLVSSGRIPTEAEVR' A
#
# COMPACT_ATOMS: atom_id res chain seq x y z
N MET A 1 14.82 1.04 -5.15
CA MET A 1 14.17 0.11 -4.22
C MET A 1 12.86 0.77 -3.78
N LEU A 2 11.72 0.16 -4.09
CA LEU A 2 10.41 0.69 -3.72
C LEU A 2 10.03 0.15 -2.34
N THR A 3 9.56 0.99 -1.43
CA THR A 3 9.00 0.51 -0.15
C THR A 3 7.50 0.67 -0.17
N VAL A 4 6.77 -0.44 -0.25
CA VAL A 4 5.30 -0.48 -0.25
C VAL A 4 4.82 -0.82 1.16
N LYS A 5 4.30 0.16 1.89
CA LYS A 5 3.69 -0.05 3.21
C LYS A 5 2.18 -0.17 3.06
N ILE A 6 1.64 -1.28 3.54
CA ILE A 6 0.21 -1.58 3.55
C ILE A 6 -0.32 -1.34 4.96
N LEU A 7 -1.07 -0.27 5.11
CA LEU A 7 -1.65 0.19 6.36
C LEU A 7 -3.04 -0.42 6.51
N GLY A 8 -3.19 -1.47 7.32
CA GLY A 8 -4.51 -2.07 7.50
C GLY A 8 -4.51 -3.33 8.35
N SER A 9 -5.65 -3.57 9.00
CA SER A 9 -5.90 -4.69 9.91
C SER A 9 -6.03 -6.07 9.24
N GLY A 10 -5.55 -6.23 7.99
CA GLY A 10 -5.55 -7.52 7.30
C GLY A 10 -6.87 -7.92 6.64
N CYS A 11 -7.79 -6.99 6.41
CA CYS A 11 -9.04 -7.25 5.67
C CYS A 11 -8.77 -7.67 4.20
N ALA A 12 -9.76 -8.29 3.54
CA ALA A 12 -9.63 -8.84 2.19
C ALA A 12 -9.10 -7.82 1.16
N ASN A 13 -9.41 -6.55 1.36
CA ASN A 13 -8.93 -5.45 0.53
C ASN A 13 -7.41 -5.24 0.64
N CYS A 14 -6.81 -5.45 1.82
CA CYS A 14 -5.35 -5.36 2.00
C CYS A 14 -4.61 -6.42 1.16
N LYS A 15 -5.16 -7.64 1.07
CA LYS A 15 -4.58 -8.72 0.26
C LYS A 15 -4.65 -8.41 -1.23
N LYS A 16 -5.79 -7.86 -1.69
CA LYS A 16 -5.92 -7.41 -3.10
C LYS A 16 -4.95 -6.29 -3.43
N LEU A 17 -4.82 -5.32 -2.52
CA LEU A 17 -3.91 -4.19 -2.66
C LEU A 17 -2.45 -4.63 -2.79
N GLU A 18 -2.03 -5.58 -1.95
CA GLU A 18 -0.69 -6.19 -2.04
C GLU A 18 -0.46 -6.84 -3.41
N ALA A 19 -1.43 -7.64 -3.87
CA ALA A 19 -1.33 -8.33 -5.15
C ALA A 19 -1.21 -7.36 -6.33
N VAL A 20 -2.01 -6.29 -6.33
CA VAL A 20 -1.97 -5.22 -7.34
C VAL A 20 -0.63 -4.49 -7.32
N ALA A 21 -0.16 -4.09 -6.13
CA ALA A 21 1.11 -3.38 -6.01
C ALA A 21 2.31 -4.28 -6.38
N ARG A 22 2.23 -5.59 -6.11
CA ARG A 22 3.24 -6.57 -6.52
C ARG A 22 3.23 -6.81 -8.02
N ALA A 23 2.07 -6.86 -8.65
CA ALA A 23 1.93 -6.93 -10.10
C ALA A 23 2.49 -5.67 -10.76
N ALA A 24 2.13 -4.48 -10.26
CA ALA A 24 2.63 -3.20 -10.78
C ALA A 24 4.16 -3.08 -10.65
N ALA A 25 4.73 -3.44 -9.49
CA ALA A 25 6.18 -3.45 -9.28
C ALA A 25 6.89 -4.43 -10.23
N ALA A 26 6.34 -5.64 -10.40
CA ALA A 26 6.87 -6.64 -11.33
C ALA A 26 6.80 -6.16 -12.79
N SER A 27 5.67 -5.56 -13.21
CA SER A 27 5.50 -4.98 -14.54
C SER A 27 6.41 -3.77 -14.79
N ALA A 28 6.73 -3.01 -13.74
CA ALA A 28 7.70 -1.91 -13.82
C ALA A 28 9.16 -2.39 -13.79
N GLY A 29 9.42 -3.68 -13.49
CA GLY A 29 10.77 -4.20 -13.31
C GLY A 29 11.48 -3.65 -12.07
N LEU A 30 10.70 -3.17 -11.08
CA LEU A 30 11.21 -2.54 -9.88
C LEU A 30 11.06 -3.48 -8.68
N GLU A 31 12.13 -3.66 -7.90
CA GLU A 31 12.05 -4.38 -6.64
C GLU A 31 11.29 -3.55 -5.59
N ALA A 32 10.19 -4.11 -5.11
CA ALA A 32 9.33 -3.53 -4.08
C ALA A 32 9.31 -4.38 -2.80
N GLU A 33 9.55 -3.73 -1.66
CA GLU A 33 9.46 -4.33 -0.34
C GLU A 33 8.06 -4.09 0.25
N PHE A 34 7.37 -5.16 0.63
CA PHE A 34 6.00 -5.11 1.15
C PHE A 34 5.99 -5.18 2.68
N VAL A 35 5.66 -4.07 3.32
CA VAL A 35 5.61 -3.96 4.78
C VAL A 35 4.17 -3.77 5.22
N LYS A 36 3.64 -4.73 5.99
CA LYS A 36 2.31 -4.57 6.61
C LYS A 36 2.44 -3.81 7.91
N VAL A 37 1.74 -2.71 8.00
CA VAL A 37 1.67 -1.88 9.19
C VAL A 37 0.27 -2.02 9.76
N THR A 38 0.18 -2.75 10.86
CA THR A 38 -1.07 -2.97 11.62
C THR A 38 -1.19 -2.03 12.82
N ASP A 39 -0.11 -1.34 13.17
CA ASP A 39 -0.06 -0.41 14.30
C ASP A 39 -0.87 0.86 14.03
N MET A 40 -1.93 1.05 14.82
CA MET A 40 -2.76 2.27 14.77
C MET A 40 -1.94 3.56 14.96
N LYS A 41 -0.90 3.54 15.79
CA LYS A 41 0.02 4.68 15.96
C LYS A 41 0.79 5.00 14.68
N ALA A 42 1.28 3.98 13.98
CA ALA A 42 1.99 4.17 12.73
C ALA A 42 1.04 4.64 11.63
N ILE A 43 -0.20 4.13 11.59
CA ILE A 43 -1.24 4.58 10.66
C ILE A 43 -1.59 6.05 10.88
N MET A 44 -1.76 6.48 12.14
CA MET A 44 -1.99 7.89 12.48
C MET A 44 -0.81 8.79 12.07
N ALA A 45 0.42 8.28 12.13
CA ALA A 45 1.61 9.04 11.70
C ALA A 45 1.66 9.28 10.18
N PHE A 46 0.94 8.49 9.38
CA PHE A 46 0.85 8.64 7.92
C PHE A 46 -0.38 9.47 7.47
N ASP A 47 -1.08 10.12 8.40
CA ASP A 47 -2.27 10.96 8.14
C ASP A 47 -3.34 10.27 7.27
N VAL A 48 -3.54 8.97 7.51
CA VAL A 48 -4.42 8.16 6.68
C VAL A 48 -5.87 8.35 7.12
N LEU A 49 -6.68 8.96 6.25
CA LEU A 49 -8.11 9.21 6.49
C LEU A 49 -8.94 7.93 6.71
N ALA A 50 -8.56 6.84 6.04
CA ALA A 50 -9.24 5.56 6.14
C ALA A 50 -8.30 4.39 5.85
N THR A 51 -8.34 3.36 6.68
CA THR A 51 -7.72 2.07 6.38
C THR A 51 -8.66 1.24 5.50
N PRO A 52 -8.16 0.51 4.48
CA PRO A 52 -6.75 0.25 4.17
C PRO A 52 -6.05 1.39 3.42
N GLY A 53 -4.78 1.65 3.77
CA GLY A 53 -3.91 2.61 3.10
C GLY A 53 -2.77 1.93 2.34
N LEU A 54 -2.44 2.45 1.17
CA LEU A 54 -1.27 2.10 0.37
C LEU A 54 -0.29 3.26 0.39
N VAL A 55 0.90 3.01 0.91
CA VAL A 55 2.02 3.94 0.87
C VAL A 55 3.10 3.33 0.01
N ILE A 56 3.65 4.08 -0.94
CA ILE A 56 4.75 3.67 -1.80
C ILE A 56 5.85 4.73 -1.69
N ASN A 57 7.08 4.33 -1.34
CA ASN A 57 8.20 5.26 -1.10
C ASN A 57 7.84 6.40 -0.13
N GLU A 58 7.21 6.07 1.00
CA GLU A 58 6.72 7.03 2.01
C GLU A 58 5.66 8.03 1.52
N LYS A 59 5.18 7.88 0.27
CA LYS A 59 4.10 8.66 -0.29
C LYS A 59 2.79 7.88 -0.17
N LEU A 60 1.80 8.47 0.49
CA LEU A 60 0.45 7.91 0.52
C LEU A 60 -0.14 8.00 -0.90
N VAL A 61 -0.32 6.84 -1.53
CA VAL A 61 -0.89 6.73 -2.89
C VAL A 61 -2.40 6.55 -2.80
N SER A 62 -2.86 5.79 -1.80
CA SER A 62 -4.30 5.57 -1.62
C SER A 62 -4.65 5.33 -0.17
N SER A 63 -5.83 5.77 0.25
CA SER A 63 -6.38 5.55 1.57
C SER A 63 -7.88 5.26 1.47
N GLY A 64 -8.34 4.20 2.14
CA GLY A 64 -9.74 3.78 2.19
C GLY A 64 -10.25 3.06 0.95
N ARG A 65 -9.42 2.86 -0.08
CA ARG A 65 -9.79 2.18 -1.32
C ARG A 65 -8.63 1.41 -1.92
N ILE A 66 -8.92 0.51 -2.84
CA ILE A 66 -7.92 -0.20 -3.64
C ILE A 66 -7.70 0.63 -4.92
N PRO A 67 -6.53 1.27 -5.12
CA PRO A 67 -6.17 1.90 -6.38
C PRO A 67 -6.00 0.82 -7.45
N THR A 68 -6.29 1.18 -8.70
CA THR A 68 -6.06 0.33 -9.87
C THR A 68 -4.59 0.37 -10.26
N GLU A 69 -4.12 -0.65 -11.00
CA GLU A 69 -2.72 -0.72 -11.49
C GLU A 69 -2.28 0.55 -12.25
N ALA A 70 -3.23 1.23 -12.90
CA ALA A 70 -3.00 2.49 -13.61
C ALA A 70 -2.63 3.67 -12.68
N GLU A 71 -3.14 3.68 -11.44
CA GLU A 71 -2.77 4.71 -10.43
C GLU A 71 -1.51 4.35 -9.65
N VAL A 72 -1.06 3.09 -9.73
CA VAL A 72 0.14 2.58 -9.07
C VAL A 72 1.37 2.64 -9.99
N ARG A 73 1.21 3.18 -11.21
CA ARG A 73 2.25 3.28 -12.23
C ARG A 73 3.13 4.51 -12.09
#